data_AF-W7EVV1-F1
#
_entry.id   AF-W7EVV1-F1
#
_cell.length_a   1.000
_cell.length_b   1.000
_cell.length_c   1.000
_cell.angle_alpha   90.00
_cell.angle_beta   90.00
_cell.angle_gamma   90.00
#
_symmetry.space_group_name_H-M   'P 1'
#
loop_
_entity.id
_entity.type
_entity.pdbx_description
1 polymer ?
#
loop_
_entity_poly.entity_id
_entity_poly.type
_entity_poly.pdbx_seq_one_letter_code
_entity_poly.pdbx_strand_id
1 'polypeptide(L)'
;MAFSTISARPFNLQFRKALVFVPSWRVSLPLCSFSSTTIQLSQQNAEPLYRYCKGGYHPVHLGDYLNNERYKILHKSGWGGYSTVWAARDTRVGRLARSNQPGYQHFMIMQDYFQIHGPNGTHNCLVTELLGPSVADYLNGCSGLTRLPEPLVKTIAKQTLTGLSFLHEHNIAHADLHTRNLAFTLPTSHEQDILQKLGEPETAPVQRTNRQPLESNFPTYLFIRAPNRPNPKSPFDTFLMTHPILISQMLEMTSDTLPHRWQEGWHAMHAPHLLVDNEEQSLQEWLEEVYFDGEKNQDLSKEDTKRVGRVIGSMLRLEPGDRASAESVLGDAWF
;
A
#
# COMPACT_ATOMS: atom_id res chain seq x y z
N MET A 1 12.06 48.86 -2.20
CA MET A 1 11.56 49.00 -3.58
C MET A 1 12.63 48.38 -4.48
N ALA A 2 12.42 47.36 -5.30
CA ALA A 2 11.21 46.89 -5.96
C ALA A 2 11.22 45.35 -6.03
N PHE A 3 10.02 44.78 -5.91
CA PHE A 3 9.72 43.40 -6.26
C PHE A 3 9.78 43.26 -7.79
N SER A 4 10.58 42.33 -8.31
CA SER A 4 10.41 41.82 -9.67
C SER A 4 9.86 40.40 -9.60
N THR A 5 8.57 40.32 -9.89
CA THR A 5 7.75 39.15 -10.20
C THR A 5 8.48 38.07 -10.99
N ILE A 6 8.68 36.89 -10.37
CA ILE A 6 8.83 35.64 -11.12
C ILE A 6 7.42 35.11 -11.35
N SER A 7 6.96 35.34 -12.58
CA SER A 7 5.76 34.76 -13.18
C SER A 7 5.78 33.23 -13.00
N ALA A 8 4.96 32.72 -12.08
CA ALA A 8 4.63 31.30 -12.01
C ALA A 8 3.95 30.89 -13.33
N ARG A 9 4.69 30.22 -14.21
CA ARG A 9 4.10 29.60 -15.40
C ARG A 9 3.13 28.50 -14.93
N PRO A 10 1.87 28.49 -15.39
CA PRO A 10 0.93 27.44 -15.03
C PRO A 10 1.36 26.14 -15.71
N PHE A 11 1.69 25.12 -14.91
CA PHE A 11 1.90 23.77 -15.40
C PHE A 11 0.58 23.22 -15.98
N ASN A 12 0.55 23.04 -17.29
CA ASN A 12 -0.48 22.28 -18.01
C ASN A 12 -0.33 20.80 -17.66
N LEU A 13 -1.18 20.29 -16.76
CA LEU A 13 -1.21 18.89 -16.35
C LEU A 13 -2.42 18.22 -16.98
N GLN A 14 -2.20 17.48 -18.06
CA GLN A 14 -3.19 16.58 -18.64
C GLN A 14 -3.02 15.18 -18.03
N PHE A 15 -4.16 14.55 -17.72
CA PHE A 15 -4.35 13.13 -17.36
C PHE A 15 -3.93 12.70 -15.94
N ARG A 16 -4.94 12.26 -15.19
CA ARG A 16 -4.90 11.39 -14.01
C ARG A 16 -6.16 10.53 -14.12
N LYS A 17 -6.14 9.23 -13.77
CA LYS A 17 -7.22 8.54 -13.02
C LYS A 17 -7.12 7.02 -13.01
N ALA A 18 -7.47 6.46 -11.86
CA ALA A 18 -7.70 5.04 -11.65
C ALA A 18 -9.18 4.86 -11.26
N LEU A 19 -9.84 3.91 -11.90
CA LEU A 19 -11.14 3.36 -11.50
C LEU A 19 -10.86 2.23 -10.50
N VAL A 20 -10.70 2.62 -9.25
CA VAL A 20 -10.25 1.74 -8.17
C VAL A 20 -10.91 2.15 -6.88
N PHE A 21 -11.63 1.22 -6.27
CA PHE A 21 -11.91 1.29 -4.85
C PHE A 21 -10.71 0.75 -4.08
N VAL A 22 -9.86 1.73 -3.72
CA VAL A 22 -8.94 1.87 -2.57
C VAL A 22 -7.78 0.86 -2.43
N PRO A 23 -6.52 1.36 -2.45
CA PRO A 23 -5.78 1.64 -1.20
C PRO A 23 -5.64 3.14 -0.92
N SER A 24 -5.46 3.50 0.36
CA SER A 24 -5.87 4.80 0.91
C SER A 24 -4.84 5.97 0.91
N TRP A 25 -3.55 5.80 0.54
CA TRP A 25 -2.52 6.84 0.81
C TRP A 25 -1.43 7.04 -0.25
N ARG A 26 -0.80 8.22 -0.21
CA ARG A 26 0.18 8.72 -1.20
C ARG A 26 1.55 9.05 -0.57
N VAL A 27 2.63 8.62 -1.22
CA VAL A 27 4.05 8.89 -0.92
C VAL A 27 4.74 9.43 -2.18
N SER A 28 5.46 10.54 -2.15
CA SER A 28 6.04 11.17 -3.36
C SER A 28 7.57 11.01 -3.46
N LEU A 29 8.09 10.38 -4.53
CA LEU A 29 9.53 10.29 -4.89
C LEU A 29 9.79 10.11 -6.40
N PRO A 30 11.01 10.43 -6.91
CA PRO A 30 11.44 10.11 -8.27
C PRO A 30 12.00 8.67 -8.36
N LEU A 31 11.37 7.80 -9.15
CA LEU A 31 11.81 6.41 -9.34
C LEU A 31 12.72 6.24 -10.58
N CYS A 32 13.80 5.47 -10.42
CA CYS A 32 14.66 4.95 -11.50
C CYS A 32 14.02 3.74 -12.22
N SER A 33 14.48 3.49 -13.45
CA SER A 33 13.95 2.54 -14.43
C SER A 33 13.99 1.06 -14.01
N PHE A 34 12.90 0.32 -14.30
CA PHE A 34 12.80 -1.13 -14.18
C PHE A 34 13.28 -1.85 -15.45
N SER A 35 13.98 -2.98 -15.30
CA SER A 35 14.30 -3.92 -16.39
C SER A 35 13.50 -5.22 -16.25
N SER A 36 12.90 -5.66 -17.34
CA SER A 36 12.04 -6.86 -17.42
C SER A 36 12.85 -8.17 -17.48
N THR A 37 12.43 -9.17 -16.69
CA THR A 37 12.86 -10.57 -16.88
C THR A 37 11.68 -11.52 -16.73
N THR A 38 11.50 -12.38 -17.73
CA THR A 38 10.42 -13.36 -17.96
C THR A 38 10.58 -14.67 -17.17
N ILE A 39 9.53 -15.20 -16.50
CA ILE A 39 9.46 -16.60 -15.97
C ILE A 39 8.01 -17.16 -15.98
N GLN A 40 7.88 -18.48 -16.16
CA GLN A 40 6.73 -19.37 -16.45
C GLN A 40 5.47 -19.31 -15.54
N LEU A 41 4.34 -19.66 -16.18
CA LEU A 41 2.93 -19.52 -15.76
C LEU A 41 2.39 -20.67 -14.87
N SER A 42 1.62 -20.31 -13.83
CA SER A 42 0.58 -21.15 -13.23
C SER A 42 -0.74 -20.36 -13.13
N GLN A 43 -1.89 -21.03 -13.25
CA GLN A 43 -3.25 -20.43 -13.28
C GLN A 43 -3.68 -19.68 -12.00
N GLN A 44 -2.78 -19.41 -11.05
CA GLN A 44 -3.11 -18.92 -9.69
C GLN A 44 -3.20 -17.39 -9.55
N ASN A 45 -2.97 -16.61 -10.62
CA ASN A 45 -2.76 -15.16 -10.50
C ASN A 45 -3.86 -14.27 -11.12
N ALA A 46 -5.06 -14.78 -11.33
CA ALA A 46 -6.24 -14.03 -11.77
C ALA A 46 -7.31 -13.98 -10.67
N GLU A 47 -8.24 -13.02 -10.74
CA GLU A 47 -9.37 -13.00 -9.80
C GLU A 47 -10.30 -14.22 -9.99
N PRO A 48 -10.94 -14.69 -8.91
CA PRO A 48 -11.74 -15.91 -8.97
C PRO A 48 -13.01 -15.74 -9.80
N LEU A 49 -13.17 -16.59 -10.83
CA LEU A 49 -14.34 -16.60 -11.72
C LEU A 49 -15.68 -16.74 -10.99
N TYR A 50 -15.74 -17.49 -9.89
CA TYR A 50 -16.99 -17.70 -9.14
C TYR A 50 -17.58 -16.41 -8.57
N ARG A 51 -16.81 -15.31 -8.52
CA ARG A 51 -17.30 -13.99 -8.09
C ARG A 51 -18.07 -13.24 -9.17
N TYR A 52 -18.09 -13.71 -10.42
CA TYR A 52 -18.89 -13.13 -11.51
C TYR A 52 -20.32 -13.69 -11.51
N CYS A 53 -21.05 -13.38 -10.44
CA CYS A 53 -22.44 -13.77 -10.24
C CYS A 53 -23.26 -12.56 -9.78
N LYS A 54 -24.59 -12.72 -9.68
CA LYS A 54 -25.48 -11.66 -9.18
C LYS A 54 -25.05 -11.22 -7.78
N GLY A 55 -24.82 -9.92 -7.60
CA GLY A 55 -24.28 -9.33 -6.36
C GLY A 55 -22.75 -9.38 -6.24
N GLY A 56 -22.06 -10.02 -7.18
CA GLY A 56 -20.61 -10.11 -7.27
C GLY A 56 -20.00 -9.08 -8.23
N TYR A 57 -18.88 -9.44 -8.87
CA TYR A 57 -18.12 -8.56 -9.76
C TYR A 57 -18.87 -8.17 -11.02
N HIS A 58 -18.59 -6.97 -11.52
CA HIS A 58 -19.02 -6.53 -12.84
C HIS A 58 -17.96 -6.90 -13.89
N PRO A 59 -18.32 -7.51 -15.03
CA PRO A 59 -17.39 -7.75 -16.12
C PRO A 59 -16.98 -6.43 -16.78
N VAL A 60 -15.68 -6.14 -16.85
CA VAL A 60 -15.10 -4.93 -17.46
C VAL A 60 -14.02 -5.34 -18.44
N HIS A 61 -13.92 -4.66 -19.58
CA HIS A 61 -12.99 -4.94 -20.66
C HIS A 61 -12.13 -3.71 -21.01
N LEU A 62 -10.95 -3.95 -21.58
CA LEU A 62 -10.13 -2.88 -22.14
C LEU A 62 -10.86 -2.17 -23.27
N GLY A 63 -10.76 -0.85 -23.28
CA GLY A 63 -11.44 0.00 -24.26
C GLY A 63 -12.88 0.35 -23.91
N ASP A 64 -13.47 -0.24 -22.88
CA ASP A 64 -14.80 0.13 -22.38
C ASP A 64 -14.86 1.61 -22.02
N TYR A 65 -16.03 2.20 -22.22
CA TYR A 65 -16.34 3.57 -21.84
C TYR A 65 -17.40 3.58 -20.74
N LEU A 66 -17.07 4.15 -19.59
CA LEU A 66 -17.97 4.27 -18.44
C LEU A 66 -18.41 5.72 -18.22
N ASN A 67 -19.54 5.88 -17.51
CA ASN A 67 -20.13 7.17 -17.14
C ASN A 67 -20.27 8.15 -18.32
N ASN A 68 -21.13 7.81 -19.29
CA ASN A 68 -21.39 8.64 -20.48
C ASN A 68 -20.10 9.00 -21.25
N GLU A 69 -19.31 7.96 -21.60
CA GLU A 69 -18.06 8.09 -22.35
C GLU A 69 -16.97 8.94 -21.69
N ARG A 70 -17.12 9.19 -20.38
CA ARG A 70 -16.14 9.93 -19.60
C ARG A 70 -14.88 9.12 -19.33
N TYR A 71 -15.02 7.85 -18.95
CA TYR A 71 -13.90 7.04 -18.48
C TYR A 71 -13.61 5.89 -19.42
N LYS A 72 -12.50 5.97 -20.17
CA LYS A 72 -12.04 4.88 -21.03
C LYS A 72 -11.12 3.94 -20.26
N ILE A 73 -11.45 2.65 -20.20
CA ILE A 73 -10.61 1.63 -19.55
C ILE A 73 -9.36 1.36 -20.39
N LEU A 74 -8.19 1.44 -19.76
CA LEU A 74 -6.89 1.30 -20.44
C LEU A 74 -6.12 0.07 -20.00
N HIS A 75 -6.14 -0.25 -18.71
CA HIS A 75 -5.37 -1.35 -18.15
C HIS A 75 -6.03 -1.87 -16.87
N LYS A 76 -5.80 -3.14 -16.52
CA LYS A 76 -6.20 -3.64 -15.20
C LYS A 76 -5.09 -3.44 -14.18
N SER A 77 -5.40 -2.79 -13.08
CA SER A 77 -4.45 -2.49 -12.02
C SER A 77 -4.48 -3.53 -10.90
N GLY A 78 -5.60 -4.23 -10.67
CA GLY A 78 -5.66 -5.29 -9.66
C GLY A 78 -7.07 -5.79 -9.34
N TRP A 79 -7.19 -6.49 -8.22
CA TRP A 79 -8.45 -6.94 -7.65
C TRP A 79 -8.27 -7.22 -6.16
N GLY A 80 -9.35 -7.10 -5.39
CA GLY A 80 -9.41 -7.42 -3.96
C GLY A 80 -10.57 -8.36 -3.66
N GLY A 81 -10.93 -8.53 -2.39
CA GLY A 81 -12.05 -9.40 -1.99
C GLY A 81 -13.43 -8.91 -2.43
N TYR A 82 -13.59 -7.62 -2.76
CA TYR A 82 -14.90 -7.01 -3.04
C TYR A 82 -14.89 -6.11 -4.28
N SER A 83 -13.74 -5.93 -4.93
CA SER A 83 -13.57 -4.95 -6.00
C SER A 83 -12.59 -5.43 -7.07
N THR A 84 -12.77 -4.90 -8.27
CA THR A 84 -11.76 -4.90 -9.34
C THR A 84 -11.26 -3.47 -9.58
N VAL A 85 -10.04 -3.36 -10.08
CA VAL A 85 -9.24 -2.14 -10.01
C VAL A 85 -8.64 -1.90 -11.40
N TRP A 86 -8.94 -0.76 -12.03
CA TRP A 86 -8.65 -0.46 -13.43
C TRP A 86 -8.00 0.93 -13.59
N ALA A 87 -7.02 1.05 -14.47
CA ALA A 87 -6.53 2.36 -14.93
C ALA A 87 -7.43 2.87 -16.05
N ALA A 88 -7.80 4.15 -16.02
CA ALA A 88 -8.73 4.73 -16.98
C ALA A 88 -8.40 6.17 -17.36
N ARG A 89 -8.65 6.51 -18.63
CA ARG A 89 -8.55 7.87 -19.13
C ARG A 89 -9.85 8.61 -18.88
N ASP A 90 -9.79 9.75 -18.19
CA ASP A 90 -10.90 10.72 -18.18
C ASP A 90 -10.85 11.59 -19.44
N THR A 91 -11.92 11.60 -20.22
CA THR A 91 -12.06 12.39 -21.45
C THR A 91 -12.40 13.86 -21.14
N ARG A 92 -12.85 14.18 -19.92
CA ARG A 92 -13.13 15.55 -19.50
C ARG A 92 -11.88 16.23 -18.96
N VAL A 93 -11.61 17.44 -19.45
CA VAL A 93 -10.56 18.32 -18.92
C VAL A 93 -11.09 18.99 -17.65
N GLY A 94 -10.68 18.48 -16.49
CA GLY A 94 -11.05 19.04 -15.19
C GLY A 94 -9.86 19.13 -14.26
N ARG A 95 -9.59 20.33 -13.74
CA ARG A 95 -8.56 20.59 -12.73
C ARG A 95 -9.12 20.25 -11.37
N LEU A 96 -8.48 19.35 -10.63
CA LEU A 96 -8.78 19.20 -9.21
C LEU A 96 -7.93 20.20 -8.44
N ALA A 97 -8.60 21.17 -7.83
CA ALA A 97 -7.97 21.99 -6.80
C ALA A 97 -7.69 21.07 -5.60
N ARG A 98 -6.41 20.93 -5.23
CA ARG A 98 -6.07 20.31 -3.94
C ARG A 98 -6.16 21.38 -2.87
N SER A 99 -6.56 20.98 -1.67
CA SER A 99 -6.34 21.85 -0.51
C SER A 99 -4.84 22.09 -0.36
N ASN A 100 -4.48 23.35 -0.11
CA ASN A 100 -3.11 23.74 0.22
C ASN A 100 -2.79 23.54 1.70
N GLN A 101 -3.70 22.94 2.49
CA GLN A 101 -3.43 22.65 3.89
C GLN A 101 -2.27 21.65 4.02
N PRO A 102 -1.32 21.91 4.93
CA PRO A 102 -0.28 20.94 5.30
C PRO A 102 -0.91 19.59 5.66
N GLY A 103 -0.26 18.48 5.28
CA GLY A 103 -0.80 17.14 5.49
C GLY A 103 -1.75 16.65 4.38
N TYR A 104 -2.60 17.52 3.82
CA TYR A 104 -3.61 17.12 2.82
C TYR A 104 -3.00 16.48 1.55
N GLN A 105 -1.75 16.83 1.23
CA GLN A 105 -1.01 16.32 0.09
C GLN A 105 -0.61 14.82 0.19
N HIS A 106 -0.69 14.24 1.39
CA HIS A 106 -0.32 12.83 1.64
C HIS A 106 -1.50 11.87 1.51
N PHE A 107 -2.70 12.37 1.20
CA PHE A 107 -3.88 11.54 0.97
C PHE A 107 -4.17 11.35 -0.51
N MET A 108 -4.68 10.15 -0.82
CA MET A 108 -5.36 9.92 -2.07
C MET A 108 -6.70 10.67 -2.08
N ILE A 109 -7.01 11.32 -3.19
CA ILE A 109 -8.26 12.07 -3.35
C ILE A 109 -9.21 11.30 -4.25
N MET A 110 -10.45 11.12 -3.77
CA MET A 110 -11.58 10.71 -4.59
C MET A 110 -12.06 11.88 -5.45
N GLN A 111 -12.14 11.65 -6.76
CA GLN A 111 -12.38 12.67 -7.78
C GLN A 111 -13.81 12.65 -8.31
N ASP A 112 -14.42 11.47 -8.35
CA ASP A 112 -15.77 11.28 -8.85
C ASP A 112 -16.38 10.02 -8.24
N TYR A 113 -17.70 9.95 -8.29
CA TYR A 113 -18.50 8.80 -7.90
C TYR A 113 -19.68 8.66 -8.86
N PHE A 114 -19.89 7.44 -9.35
CA PHE A 114 -21.07 7.11 -10.16
C PHE A 114 -21.47 5.66 -9.93
N GLN A 115 -22.58 5.25 -10.54
CA GLN A 115 -23.03 3.86 -10.51
C GLN A 115 -23.12 3.32 -11.93
N ILE A 116 -22.77 2.04 -12.09
CA ILE A 116 -23.00 1.29 -13.32
C ILE A 116 -24.06 0.22 -13.06
N HIS A 117 -24.87 -0.04 -14.08
CA HIS A 117 -25.87 -1.10 -14.07
C HIS A 117 -25.42 -2.18 -15.04
N GLY A 118 -25.31 -3.40 -14.55
CA GLY A 118 -24.81 -4.52 -15.33
C GLY A 118 -25.55 -5.82 -15.06
N PRO A 119 -25.10 -6.91 -15.71
CA PRO A 119 -25.72 -8.23 -15.60
C PRO A 119 -25.69 -8.79 -14.18
N ASN A 120 -24.72 -8.36 -13.37
CA ASN A 120 -24.55 -8.78 -11.98
C ASN A 120 -25.17 -7.84 -10.94
N GLY A 121 -25.89 -6.79 -11.36
CA GLY A 121 -26.54 -5.82 -10.47
C GLY A 121 -26.03 -4.39 -10.67
N THR A 122 -26.23 -3.56 -9.65
CA THR A 122 -25.74 -2.18 -9.60
C THR A 122 -24.43 -2.13 -8.84
N HIS A 123 -23.43 -1.47 -9.41
CA HIS A 123 -22.10 -1.36 -8.83
C HIS A 123 -21.73 0.10 -8.64
N ASN A 124 -21.22 0.41 -7.46
CA ASN A 124 -20.60 1.71 -7.18
C ASN A 124 -19.27 1.81 -7.95
N CYS A 125 -18.97 2.99 -8.50
CA CYS A 125 -17.74 3.35 -9.20
C CYS A 125 -17.08 4.57 -8.53
N LEU A 126 -15.92 4.39 -7.90
CA LEU A 126 -15.08 5.41 -7.26
C LEU A 126 -13.94 5.70 -8.22
N VAL A 127 -13.72 6.98 -8.46
CA VAL A 127 -12.64 7.45 -9.31
C VAL A 127 -11.63 8.15 -8.42
N THR A 128 -10.39 7.69 -8.42
CA THR A 128 -9.30 8.26 -7.63
C THR A 128 -8.15 8.70 -8.53
N GLU A 129 -7.15 9.39 -7.98
CA GLU A 129 -5.92 9.60 -8.75
C GLU A 129 -5.17 8.29 -8.99
N LEU A 130 -4.52 8.18 -10.15
CA LEU A 130 -3.65 7.05 -10.46
C LEU A 130 -2.34 7.21 -9.67
N LEU A 131 -2.08 6.23 -8.80
CA LEU A 131 -0.85 6.11 -8.04
C LEU A 131 0.00 4.97 -8.62
N GLY A 132 1.29 5.01 -8.30
CA GLY A 132 2.24 3.95 -8.59
C GLY A 132 2.09 2.76 -7.65
N PRO A 133 3.09 1.87 -7.60
CA PRO A 133 3.05 0.70 -6.72
C PRO A 133 2.92 1.10 -5.25
N SER A 134 2.35 0.20 -4.43
CA SER A 134 2.44 0.35 -2.99
C SER A 134 3.89 0.19 -2.51
N VAL A 135 4.20 0.64 -1.29
CA VAL A 135 5.53 0.40 -0.68
C VAL A 135 5.82 -1.09 -0.61
N ALA A 136 4.81 -1.91 -0.31
CA ALA A 136 4.93 -3.36 -0.32
C ALA A 136 5.22 -3.91 -1.73
N ASP A 137 4.48 -3.45 -2.75
CA ASP A 137 4.70 -3.91 -4.13
C ASP A 137 6.08 -3.51 -4.65
N TYR A 138 6.56 -2.32 -4.29
CA TYR A 138 7.89 -1.85 -4.66
C TYR A 138 8.99 -2.72 -4.04
N LEU A 139 8.87 -3.03 -2.73
CA LEU A 139 9.79 -3.94 -2.04
C LEU A 139 9.81 -5.32 -2.68
N ASN A 140 8.64 -5.88 -3.01
CA ASN A 140 8.52 -7.21 -3.62
C ASN A 140 9.05 -7.25 -5.06
N GLY A 141 8.94 -6.14 -5.79
CA GLY A 141 9.36 -6.03 -7.19
C GLY A 141 10.86 -5.81 -7.38
N CYS A 142 11.56 -5.27 -6.39
CA CYS A 142 12.99 -5.03 -6.46
C CYS A 142 13.79 -6.31 -6.11
N SER A 143 14.36 -6.96 -7.12
CA SER A 143 15.20 -8.14 -6.93
C SER A 143 16.43 -7.83 -6.06
N GLY A 144 16.61 -8.59 -4.97
CA GLY A 144 17.75 -8.46 -4.07
C GLY A 144 17.61 -7.34 -3.03
N LEU A 145 16.49 -6.61 -3.04
CA LEU A 145 16.25 -5.54 -2.08
C LEU A 145 15.50 -6.11 -0.87
N THR A 146 16.23 -6.41 0.21
CA THR A 146 15.64 -6.88 1.47
C THR A 146 15.11 -5.73 2.34
N ARG A 147 15.55 -4.50 2.07
CA ARG A 147 15.17 -3.27 2.77
C ARG A 147 15.24 -2.05 1.86
N LEU A 148 14.46 -1.01 2.17
CA LEU A 148 14.56 0.28 1.49
C LEU A 148 15.78 1.08 2.01
N PRO A 149 16.44 1.89 1.16
CA PRO A 149 17.47 2.81 1.61
C PRO A 149 16.96 3.80 2.66
N GLU A 150 17.83 4.18 3.60
CA GLU A 150 17.55 5.13 4.68
C GLU A 150 16.82 6.42 4.25
N PRO A 151 17.27 7.14 3.19
CA PRO A 151 16.63 8.41 2.83
C PRO A 151 15.18 8.22 2.37
N LEU A 152 14.93 7.07 1.73
CA LEU A 152 13.61 6.64 1.26
C LEU A 152 12.72 6.28 2.44
N VAL A 153 13.21 5.50 3.42
CA VAL A 153 12.48 5.14 4.64
C VAL A 153 12.09 6.39 5.43
N LYS A 154 13.05 7.30 5.70
CA LYS A 154 12.77 8.55 6.40
C LYS A 154 11.71 9.39 5.70
N THR A 155 11.81 9.49 4.38
CA THR A 155 10.83 10.24 3.59
C THR A 155 9.43 9.62 3.68
N ILE A 156 9.32 8.30 3.52
CA ILE A 156 8.03 7.59 3.66
C ILE A 156 7.45 7.80 5.05
N ALA A 157 8.25 7.58 6.09
CA ALA A 157 7.81 7.70 7.48
C ALA A 157 7.37 9.12 7.81
N LYS A 158 8.15 10.14 7.42
CA LYS A 158 7.82 11.56 7.65
C LYS A 158 6.52 11.95 6.95
N GLN A 159 6.34 11.57 5.69
CA GLN A 159 5.10 11.86 4.94
C GLN A 159 3.89 11.14 5.56
N THR A 160 4.06 9.88 5.98
CA THR A 160 3.01 9.08 6.63
C THR A 160 2.58 9.70 7.94
N LEU A 161 3.54 10.05 8.81
CA LEU A 161 3.27 10.69 10.10
C LEU A 161 2.64 12.08 9.93
N THR A 162 3.07 12.85 8.92
CA THR A 162 2.47 14.16 8.61
C THR A 162 0.99 14.01 8.23
N GLY A 163 0.67 12.99 7.42
CA GLY A 163 -0.73 12.65 7.12
C GLY A 163 -1.51 12.19 8.36
N LEU A 164 -0.92 11.33 9.20
CA LEU A 164 -1.58 10.87 10.43
C LEU A 164 -1.84 12.00 11.42
N SER A 165 -0.87 12.90 11.62
CA SER A 165 -1.04 14.09 12.46
C SER A 165 -2.25 14.91 12.00
N PHE A 166 -2.33 15.18 10.69
CA PHE A 166 -3.45 15.89 10.10
C PHE A 166 -4.79 15.19 10.32
N LEU A 167 -4.87 13.86 10.16
CA LEU A 167 -6.12 13.14 10.46
C LEU A 167 -6.49 13.23 11.94
N HIS A 168 -5.52 13.06 12.83
CA HIS A 168 -5.74 13.07 14.28
C HIS A 168 -6.20 14.46 14.76
N GLU A 169 -5.66 15.55 14.21
CA GLU A 169 -6.15 16.92 14.41
C GLU A 169 -7.62 17.09 14.04
N HIS A 170 -8.11 16.30 13.08
CA HIS A 170 -9.51 16.27 12.64
C HIS A 170 -10.34 15.16 13.30
N ASN A 171 -9.82 14.51 14.36
CA ASN A 171 -10.46 13.40 15.07
C ASN A 171 -10.78 12.19 14.18
N ILE A 172 -9.95 11.95 13.16
CA ILE A 172 -10.07 10.80 12.26
C ILE A 172 -8.92 9.85 12.55
N ALA A 173 -9.23 8.56 12.75
CA ALA A 173 -8.23 7.50 12.76
C ALA A 173 -8.23 6.77 11.42
N HIS A 174 -7.07 6.41 10.89
CA HIS A 174 -6.99 5.61 9.65
C HIS A 174 -7.60 4.21 9.83
N ALA A 175 -7.27 3.55 10.96
CA ALA A 175 -7.69 2.19 11.31
C ALA A 175 -7.14 1.02 10.46
N ASP A 176 -6.33 1.26 9.42
CA ASP A 176 -5.77 0.21 8.55
C ASP A 176 -4.39 0.59 7.97
N LEU A 177 -3.53 1.17 8.79
CA LEU A 177 -2.23 1.65 8.33
C LEU A 177 -1.24 0.49 8.12
N HIS A 178 -0.85 0.24 6.88
CA HIS A 178 0.19 -0.75 6.53
C HIS A 178 0.85 -0.41 5.19
N THR A 179 1.99 -1.05 4.86
CA THR A 179 2.79 -0.75 3.65
C THR A 179 2.06 -0.94 2.31
N ARG A 180 1.04 -1.81 2.23
CA ARG A 180 0.16 -1.93 1.05
C ARG A 180 -0.82 -0.75 0.87
N ASN A 181 -1.05 0.03 1.93
CA ASN A 181 -1.95 1.19 1.91
C ASN A 181 -1.18 2.50 1.67
N LEU A 182 0.15 2.45 1.60
CA LEU A 182 1.01 3.57 1.19
C LEU A 182 1.45 3.37 -0.26
N ALA A 183 1.14 4.29 -1.16
CA ALA A 183 1.46 4.17 -2.59
C ALA A 183 2.30 5.32 -3.14
N PHE A 184 3.23 5.01 -4.03
CA PHE A 184 4.10 6.03 -4.63
C PHE A 184 3.35 6.90 -5.63
N THR A 185 3.79 8.14 -5.82
CA THR A 185 3.32 8.98 -6.92
C THR A 185 3.97 8.61 -8.23
N LEU A 186 3.21 8.63 -9.31
CA LEU A 186 3.80 8.49 -10.63
C LEU A 186 4.63 9.74 -10.99
N PRO A 187 5.86 9.56 -11.52
CA PRO A 187 6.75 10.67 -11.86
C PRO A 187 6.34 11.38 -13.17
N THR A 188 5.49 10.75 -13.98
CA THR A 188 5.01 11.25 -15.27
C THR A 188 3.49 11.20 -15.30
N SER A 189 2.91 12.19 -15.98
CA SER A 189 1.48 12.25 -16.30
C SER A 189 1.19 11.86 -17.75
N HIS A 190 2.22 11.55 -18.56
CA HIS A 190 2.02 11.16 -19.94
C HIS A 190 1.54 9.72 -20.01
N GLU A 191 0.39 9.53 -20.65
CA GLU A 191 -0.24 8.22 -20.72
C GLU A 191 0.64 7.18 -21.41
N GLN A 192 1.33 7.53 -22.49
CA GLN A 192 2.22 6.62 -23.20
C GLN A 192 3.32 6.08 -22.27
N ASP A 193 3.93 6.95 -21.45
CA ASP A 193 4.92 6.52 -20.47
C ASP A 193 4.31 5.61 -19.39
N ILE A 194 3.07 5.90 -18.96
CA ILE A 194 2.36 5.09 -17.97
C ILE A 194 2.06 3.71 -18.53
N LEU A 195 1.50 3.63 -19.75
CA LEU A 195 1.22 2.36 -20.42
C LEU A 195 2.50 1.58 -20.70
N GLN A 196 3.57 2.25 -21.12
CA GLN A 196 4.88 1.62 -21.31
C GLN A 196 5.42 1.03 -19.98
N LYS A 197 5.22 1.71 -18.85
CA LYS A 197 5.61 1.23 -17.52
C LYS A 197 4.73 0.10 -17.00
N LEU A 198 3.44 0.12 -17.32
CA LEU A 198 2.51 -0.95 -16.97
C LEU A 198 2.76 -2.22 -17.81
N GLY A 199 3.31 -2.05 -19.01
CA GLY A 199 3.52 -3.12 -19.97
C GLY A 199 2.23 -3.50 -20.70
N GLU A 200 2.35 -4.47 -21.59
CA GLU A 200 1.19 -5.05 -22.26
C GLU A 200 0.45 -5.98 -21.28
N PRO A 201 -0.88 -5.86 -21.13
CA PRO A 201 -1.63 -6.70 -20.22
C PRO A 201 -1.65 -8.16 -20.68
N GLU A 202 -1.16 -9.06 -19.84
CA GLU A 202 -1.31 -10.50 -20.05
C GLU A 202 -2.74 -10.94 -19.74
N THR A 203 -3.38 -11.61 -20.69
CA THR A 203 -4.76 -12.08 -20.57
C THR A 203 -4.88 -13.56 -20.90
N ALA A 204 -5.84 -14.23 -20.26
CA ALA A 204 -6.27 -15.58 -20.62
C ALA A 204 -7.76 -15.59 -20.96
N PRO A 205 -8.17 -16.26 -22.04
CA PRO A 205 -9.57 -16.33 -22.42
C PRO A 205 -10.37 -17.13 -21.39
N VAL A 206 -11.57 -16.65 -21.08
CA VAL A 206 -12.56 -17.42 -20.33
C VAL A 206 -13.41 -18.17 -21.34
N GLN A 207 -13.51 -19.49 -21.19
CA GLN A 207 -14.32 -20.32 -22.08
C GLN A 207 -15.02 -21.39 -21.26
N ARG A 208 -16.26 -21.72 -21.63
CA ARG A 208 -16.96 -22.85 -21.04
C ARG A 208 -16.32 -24.14 -21.52
N THR A 209 -16.19 -25.14 -20.65
CA THR A 209 -15.66 -26.48 -21.00
C THR A 209 -16.43 -27.14 -22.14
N ASN A 210 -17.74 -26.85 -22.24
CA ASN A 210 -18.61 -27.36 -23.29
C ASN A 210 -18.64 -26.49 -24.57
N ARG A 211 -17.78 -25.47 -24.68
CA ARG A 211 -17.67 -24.52 -25.80
C ARG A 211 -18.94 -23.73 -26.15
N GLN A 212 -19.93 -23.72 -25.26
CA GLN A 212 -21.13 -22.88 -25.41
C GLN A 212 -20.79 -21.39 -25.19
N PRO A 213 -21.61 -20.46 -25.69
CA PRO A 213 -21.45 -19.04 -25.41
C PRO A 213 -21.39 -18.76 -23.90
N LEU A 214 -20.53 -17.80 -23.52
CA LEU A 214 -20.49 -17.28 -22.16
C LEU A 214 -21.75 -16.48 -21.88
N GLU A 215 -22.25 -16.61 -20.65
CA GLU A 215 -23.32 -15.75 -20.16
C GLU A 215 -22.77 -14.34 -19.89
N SER A 216 -23.63 -13.33 -20.05
CA SER A 216 -23.23 -11.92 -19.96
C SER A 216 -22.62 -11.51 -18.61
N ASN A 217 -22.85 -12.28 -17.54
CA ASN A 217 -22.27 -12.05 -16.23
C ASN A 217 -20.76 -12.31 -16.15
N PHE A 218 -20.17 -13.03 -17.11
CA PHE A 218 -18.76 -13.37 -17.12
C PHE A 218 -17.96 -12.46 -18.08
N PRO A 219 -16.71 -12.11 -17.74
CA PRO A 219 -15.81 -11.49 -18.69
C PRO A 219 -15.35 -12.51 -19.73
N THR A 220 -14.95 -12.03 -20.91
CA THR A 220 -14.48 -12.89 -22.01
C THR A 220 -13.02 -13.31 -21.84
N TYR A 221 -12.28 -12.59 -20.99
CA TYR A 221 -10.91 -12.91 -20.60
C TYR A 221 -10.64 -12.41 -19.17
N LEU A 222 -9.65 -13.02 -18.51
CA LEU A 222 -9.10 -12.56 -17.25
C LEU A 222 -7.68 -12.08 -17.44
N PHE A 223 -7.21 -11.23 -16.53
CA PHE A 223 -5.83 -10.77 -16.51
C PHE A 223 -5.02 -11.66 -15.58
N ILE A 224 -3.85 -12.06 -16.04
CA ILE A 224 -2.93 -12.88 -15.26
C ILE A 224 -1.81 -11.96 -14.77
N ARG A 225 -1.63 -11.88 -13.44
CA ARG A 225 -0.44 -11.23 -12.89
C ARG A 225 0.77 -12.17 -12.96
N ALA A 226 1.97 -11.61 -13.13
CA ALA A 226 3.21 -12.35 -12.89
C ALA A 226 3.27 -12.85 -11.43
N PRO A 227 3.93 -13.99 -11.14
CA PRO A 227 3.99 -14.56 -9.80
C PRO A 227 4.60 -13.59 -8.79
N ASN A 228 3.85 -13.34 -7.70
CA ASN A 228 4.32 -12.58 -6.55
C ASN A 228 5.51 -13.31 -5.90
N ARG A 229 6.59 -12.59 -5.63
CA ARG A 229 7.66 -13.03 -4.73
C ARG A 229 7.20 -12.90 -3.27
N PRO A 230 7.74 -13.71 -2.34
CA PRO A 230 7.38 -13.62 -0.93
C PRO A 230 7.69 -12.24 -0.33
N ASN A 231 6.80 -11.76 0.54
CA ASN A 231 6.96 -10.49 1.24
C ASN A 231 8.20 -10.51 2.14
N PRO A 232 8.89 -9.36 2.33
CA PRO A 232 9.78 -9.19 3.46
C PRO A 232 8.97 -9.38 4.76
N LYS A 233 9.45 -10.29 5.63
CA LYS A 233 8.77 -10.65 6.87
C LYS A 233 8.97 -9.56 7.92
N SER A 234 7.89 -9.10 8.53
CA SER A 234 7.92 -8.35 9.80
C SER A 234 8.56 -9.21 10.90
N PRO A 235 9.16 -8.63 11.97
CA PRO A 235 9.55 -9.39 13.16
C PRO A 235 8.37 -10.18 13.77
N PHE A 236 7.13 -9.77 13.48
CA PHE A 236 5.92 -10.48 13.89
C PHE A 236 5.36 -11.50 12.87
N ASP A 237 6.02 -11.69 11.71
CA ASP A 237 5.54 -12.56 10.63
C ASP A 237 6.26 -13.93 10.63
N THR A 238 6.35 -14.57 11.80
CA THR A 238 6.98 -15.89 11.96
C THR A 238 5.95 -17.01 11.80
N PHE A 239 6.30 -18.07 11.06
CA PHE A 239 5.41 -19.19 10.69
C PHE A 239 4.84 -19.98 11.90
N LEU A 240 5.37 -19.76 13.11
CA LEU A 240 4.97 -20.42 14.36
C LEU A 240 4.41 -19.44 15.40
N MET A 241 3.89 -18.28 14.98
CA MET A 241 3.40 -17.26 15.90
C MET A 241 2.15 -17.72 16.67
N THR A 242 2.28 -17.92 17.98
CA THR A 242 1.14 -18.14 18.89
C THR A 242 0.88 -16.86 19.71
N HIS A 243 -0.32 -16.70 20.29
CA HIS A 243 -0.62 -15.54 21.15
C HIS A 243 0.40 -15.34 22.29
N PRO A 244 0.86 -16.41 22.98
CA PRO A 244 1.93 -16.28 23.97
C PRO A 244 3.25 -15.77 23.40
N ILE A 245 3.72 -16.35 22.29
CA ILE A 245 4.98 -15.95 21.64
C ILE A 245 4.91 -14.49 21.18
N LEU A 246 3.79 -14.08 20.58
CA LEU A 246 3.59 -12.71 20.13
C LEU A 246 3.66 -11.71 21.29
N ILE A 247 2.99 -12.01 22.40
CA ILE A 247 2.98 -11.11 23.57
C ILE A 247 4.35 -11.07 24.25
N SER A 248 5.07 -12.20 24.38
CA SER A 248 6.46 -12.22 24.88
C SER A 248 7.36 -11.32 24.02
N GLN A 249 7.32 -11.49 22.70
CA GLN A 249 8.08 -10.65 21.78
C GLN A 249 7.69 -9.17 21.88
N MET A 250 6.40 -8.86 22.00
CA MET A 250 5.97 -7.47 22.21
C MET A 250 6.50 -6.88 23.52
N LEU A 251 6.49 -7.64 24.62
CA LEU A 251 7.01 -7.20 25.92
C LEU A 251 8.52 -6.93 25.86
N GLU A 252 9.28 -7.83 25.25
CA GLU A 252 10.71 -7.69 25.06
C GLU A 252 11.05 -6.50 24.14
N MET A 253 10.40 -6.43 22.97
CA MET A 253 10.63 -5.38 21.97
C MET A 253 10.30 -3.97 22.46
N THR A 254 9.28 -3.83 23.31
CA THR A 254 8.85 -2.51 23.82
C THR A 254 9.53 -2.12 25.12
N SER A 255 10.16 -3.09 25.80
CA SER A 255 10.67 -2.93 27.18
C SER A 255 9.61 -2.30 28.10
N ASP A 256 8.34 -2.61 27.86
CA ASP A 256 7.19 -2.05 28.56
C ASP A 256 6.70 -3.02 29.65
N THR A 257 6.09 -2.46 30.69
CA THR A 257 5.46 -3.30 31.73
C THR A 257 4.08 -3.73 31.27
N LEU A 258 3.76 -5.01 31.44
CA LEU A 258 2.43 -5.51 31.15
C LEU A 258 1.37 -4.79 32.02
N PRO A 259 0.37 -4.12 31.42
CA PRO A 259 -0.68 -3.43 32.17
C PRO A 259 -1.36 -4.37 33.17
N HIS A 260 -1.65 -3.88 34.37
CA HIS A 260 -2.24 -4.69 35.46
C HIS A 260 -3.48 -5.48 35.02
N ARG A 261 -4.34 -4.86 34.18
CA ARG A 261 -5.55 -5.50 33.62
C ARG A 261 -5.29 -6.72 32.72
N TRP A 262 -4.07 -6.89 32.20
CA TRP A 262 -3.69 -7.97 31.31
C TRP A 262 -2.85 -9.04 32.01
N GLN A 263 -2.35 -8.77 33.22
CA GLN A 263 -1.49 -9.69 33.96
C GLN A 263 -2.17 -11.03 34.25
N GLU A 264 -3.42 -11.01 34.73
CA GLU A 264 -4.17 -12.23 35.01
C GLU A 264 -4.36 -13.10 33.76
N GLY A 265 -4.78 -12.48 32.65
CA GLY A 265 -4.94 -13.17 31.36
C GLY A 265 -3.62 -13.70 30.80
N TRP A 266 -2.54 -12.93 30.93
CA TRP A 266 -1.20 -13.37 30.56
C TRP A 266 -0.74 -14.58 31.39
N HIS A 267 -0.85 -14.53 32.72
CA HIS A 267 -0.48 -15.64 33.58
C HIS A 267 -1.31 -16.90 33.30
N ALA A 268 -2.59 -16.76 32.94
CA ALA A 268 -3.43 -17.88 32.54
C ALA A 268 -2.99 -18.50 31.19
N MET A 269 -2.49 -17.70 30.25
CA MET A 269 -1.96 -18.17 28.97
C MET A 269 -0.54 -18.75 29.08
N HIS A 270 0.29 -18.18 29.96
CA HIS A 270 1.71 -18.48 30.10
C HIS A 270 1.98 -19.56 31.17
N ALA A 271 1.09 -20.55 31.26
CA ALA A 271 1.26 -21.71 32.14
C ALA A 271 2.53 -22.51 31.78
N PRO A 272 3.15 -23.25 32.72
CA PRO A 272 4.57 -23.68 32.69
C PRO A 272 4.97 -24.72 31.63
N HIS A 273 4.19 -24.92 30.57
CA HIS A 273 4.40 -25.99 29.58
C HIS A 273 4.91 -25.51 28.22
N LEU A 274 5.23 -24.23 28.07
CA LEU A 274 5.86 -23.69 26.86
C LEU A 274 7.29 -23.25 27.16
N LEU A 275 8.15 -24.21 27.50
CA LEU A 275 9.59 -24.04 27.32
C LEU A 275 9.86 -24.11 25.82
N VAL A 276 9.81 -22.96 25.16
CA VAL A 276 10.37 -22.82 23.82
C VAL A 276 11.65 -22.03 24.00
N ASP A 277 12.79 -22.72 23.93
CA ASP A 277 14.11 -22.14 23.69
C ASP A 277 14.13 -21.52 22.27
N ASN A 278 13.33 -20.48 22.05
CA ASN A 278 13.55 -19.59 20.93
C ASN A 278 14.33 -18.42 21.49
N GLU A 279 15.49 -18.14 20.91
CA GLU A 279 16.23 -16.90 21.14
C GLU A 279 15.29 -15.74 20.82
N GLU A 280 14.63 -15.22 21.85
CA GLU A 280 13.77 -14.05 21.76
C GLU A 280 14.71 -12.87 21.45
N GLN A 281 14.49 -12.22 20.31
CA GLN A 281 15.37 -11.17 19.81
C GLN A 281 14.72 -9.83 20.09
N SER A 282 15.43 -8.95 20.81
CA SER A 282 14.96 -7.60 21.10
C SER A 282 14.80 -6.76 19.82
N LEU A 283 13.99 -5.69 19.86
CA LEU A 283 13.83 -4.76 18.73
C LEU A 283 15.18 -4.19 18.25
N GLN A 284 16.09 -3.92 19.20
CA GLN A 284 17.42 -3.39 18.88
C GLN A 284 18.29 -4.43 18.20
N GLU A 285 18.29 -5.68 18.66
CA GLU A 285 19.05 -6.77 18.03
C GLU A 285 18.51 -7.07 16.63
N TRP A 286 17.18 -7.08 16.46
CA TRP A 286 16.55 -7.23 15.15
C TRP A 286 16.94 -6.09 14.20
N LEU A 287 16.92 -4.83 14.66
CA LEU A 287 17.39 -3.70 13.87
C LEU A 287 18.89 -3.84 13.53
N GLU A 288 19.71 -4.32 14.46
CA GLU A 288 21.13 -4.53 14.18
C GLU A 288 21.38 -5.67 13.18
N GLU A 289 20.64 -6.77 13.24
CA GLU A 289 20.70 -7.85 12.25
C GLU A 289 20.26 -7.34 10.86
N VAL A 290 19.12 -6.65 10.80
CA VAL A 290 18.61 -6.10 9.55
C VAL A 290 19.64 -5.15 8.92
N TYR A 291 20.28 -4.30 9.74
CA TYR A 291 21.13 -3.23 9.24
C TYR A 291 22.63 -3.53 9.11
N PHE A 292 23.16 -4.45 9.91
CA PHE A 292 24.59 -4.73 10.01
C PHE A 292 24.98 -6.19 9.77
N ASP A 293 24.02 -7.11 9.61
CA ASP A 293 24.34 -8.49 9.24
C ASP A 293 24.45 -8.65 7.70
N GLY A 294 25.63 -9.10 7.25
CA GLY A 294 26.01 -9.33 5.85
C GLY A 294 26.74 -8.18 5.13
N GLU A 295 27.06 -8.38 3.84
CA GLU A 295 27.70 -7.39 2.93
C GLU A 295 26.75 -6.26 2.48
N LYS A 296 25.77 -5.89 3.31
CA LYS A 296 24.80 -4.84 2.96
C LYS A 296 25.44 -3.45 3.08
N ASN A 297 25.04 -2.54 2.19
CA ASN A 297 25.48 -1.15 2.24
C ASN A 297 24.98 -0.50 3.55
N GLN A 298 25.89 -0.07 4.43
CA GLN A 298 25.55 0.50 5.74
C GLN A 298 25.03 1.94 5.58
N ASP A 299 23.73 2.08 5.43
CA ASP A 299 23.04 3.35 5.23
C ASP A 299 22.43 3.95 6.52
N LEU A 300 22.47 3.22 7.63
CA LEU A 300 22.28 3.74 9.00
C LEU A 300 23.51 3.42 9.85
N SER A 301 23.89 4.32 10.75
CA SER A 301 24.86 4.01 11.82
C SER A 301 24.19 3.25 12.97
N LYS A 302 24.99 2.58 13.83
CA LYS A 302 24.48 1.93 15.05
C LYS A 302 23.78 2.91 16.00
N GLU A 303 24.18 4.18 15.98
CA GLU A 303 23.51 5.21 16.77
C GLU A 303 22.16 5.59 16.15
N ASP A 304 22.06 5.60 14.82
CA ASP A 304 20.79 5.83 14.14
C ASP A 304 19.80 4.69 14.38
N THR A 305 20.25 3.43 14.38
CA THR A 305 19.35 2.30 14.70
C THR A 305 18.82 2.38 16.13
N LYS A 306 19.64 2.82 17.10
CA LYS A 306 19.18 3.09 18.47
C LYS A 306 18.12 4.20 18.52
N ARG A 307 18.30 5.28 17.76
CA ARG A 307 17.32 6.36 17.65
C ARG A 307 16.00 5.86 17.07
N VAL A 308 16.07 5.12 15.96
CA VAL A 308 14.90 4.47 15.33
C VAL A 308 14.21 3.52 16.30
N GLY A 309 14.96 2.68 17.00
CA GLY A 309 14.43 1.76 18.00
C GLY A 309 13.66 2.47 19.11
N ARG A 310 14.19 3.59 19.62
CA ARG A 310 13.47 4.43 20.61
C ARG A 310 12.17 5.01 20.04
N VAL A 311 12.21 5.54 18.82
CA VAL A 311 11.01 6.08 18.15
C VAL A 311 9.95 5.00 17.96
N ILE A 312 10.32 3.83 17.43
CA ILE A 312 9.40 2.69 17.26
C ILE A 312 8.85 2.23 18.62
N GLY A 313 9.72 2.06 19.62
CA GLY A 313 9.30 1.66 20.97
C GLY A 313 8.28 2.63 21.59
N SER A 314 8.44 3.93 21.36
CA SER A 314 7.47 4.94 21.83
C SER A 314 6.08 4.80 21.19
N MET A 315 6.00 4.30 19.95
CA MET A 315 4.72 4.07 19.25
C MET A 315 4.07 2.72 19.63
N LEU A 316 4.86 1.77 20.11
CA LEU A 316 4.42 0.40 20.40
C LEU A 316 4.09 0.14 21.88
N ARG A 317 4.02 1.18 22.72
CA ARG A 317 3.61 1.06 24.14
C ARG A 317 2.32 0.26 24.28
N LEU A 318 2.25 -0.58 25.30
CA LEU A 318 1.10 -1.44 25.55
C LEU A 318 -0.12 -0.62 25.93
N GLU A 319 0.07 0.39 26.78
CA GLU A 319 -0.98 1.35 27.13
C GLU A 319 -1.18 2.35 25.98
N PRO A 320 -2.38 2.43 25.36
CA PRO A 320 -2.59 3.33 24.24
C PRO A 320 -2.39 4.82 24.59
N GLY A 321 -2.66 5.20 25.83
CA GLY A 321 -2.47 6.57 26.33
C GLY A 321 -1.01 7.01 26.45
N ASP A 322 -0.09 6.05 26.56
CA ASP A 322 1.36 6.30 26.68
C ASP A 322 2.08 6.26 25.32
N ARG A 323 1.37 5.89 24.25
CA ARG A 323 1.93 5.86 22.89
C ARG A 323 2.21 7.28 22.41
N ALA A 324 3.39 7.48 21.83
CA ALA A 324 3.71 8.75 21.19
C ALA A 324 2.72 9.07 20.06
N SER A 325 2.22 10.30 20.02
CA SER A 325 1.38 10.78 18.92
C SER A 325 2.19 10.94 17.64
N ALA A 326 1.54 10.91 16.48
CA ALA A 326 2.22 11.14 15.20
C ALA A 326 2.97 12.49 15.17
N GLU A 327 2.37 13.53 15.78
CA GLU A 327 2.98 14.85 15.95
C GLU A 327 4.24 14.79 16.82
N SER A 328 4.17 14.12 17.98
CA SER A 328 5.33 13.96 18.88
C SER A 328 6.47 13.21 18.20
N VAL A 329 6.14 12.17 17.40
CA VAL A 329 7.14 11.38 16.68
C VAL A 329 7.81 12.22 15.58
N LEU A 330 7.06 13.08 14.87
CA LEU A 330 7.62 14.02 13.89
C LEU A 330 8.58 15.04 14.50
N GLY A 331 8.39 15.38 15.77
CA GLY A 331 9.25 16.29 16.52
C GLY A 331 10.58 15.67 16.98
N ASP A 332 10.78 14.36 16.83
CA ASP A 332 12.02 13.69 17.21
C ASP A 332 13.18 14.09 16.29
N ALA A 333 14.39 14.21 16.86
CA ALA A 333 15.60 14.62 16.15
C ALA A 333 16.06 13.63 15.06
N TRP A 334 15.43 12.46 14.96
CA TRP A 334 15.66 11.52 13.87
C TRP A 334 15.09 11.99 12.50
N PHE A 335 14.03 12.82 12.50
CA PHE A 335 13.30 13.29 11.29
C PHE A 335 13.72 14.66 10.75
#